data_AF-A0A0F9LCK4-F1
#
_entry.id   AF-A0A0F9LCK4-F1
#
_cell.length_a   1.000
_cell.length_b   1.000
_cell.length_c   1.000
_cell.angle_alpha   90.00
_cell.angle_beta   90.00
_cell.angle_gamma   90.00
#
_symmetry.space_group_name_H-M   'P 1'
#
loop_
_entity.id
_entity.type
_entity.pdbx_description
1 polymer ?
#
loop_
_entity_poly.entity_id
_entity_poly.type
_entity_poly.pdbx_seq_one_letter_code
_entity_poly.pdbx_strand_id
1 'polypeptide(L)'
;MRAPIDMMGTTSDVVYQMSEGIIRAGVVLTALITEGHPLLIASLDDMNIRGSQIWIGYKDHCGEKIQNFIQCIQDRCPDMVNTINAEYLEEQAVTDGASFL
;
A
#
# COMPACT_ATOMS: atom_id res chain seq x y z
N MET A 1 6.91 3.19 -14.21
CA MET A 1 7.88 3.55 -13.14
C MET A 1 7.36 4.77 -12.43
N ARG A 2 6.91 4.57 -11.19
CA ARG A 2 6.33 5.62 -10.35
C ARG A 2 7.38 6.61 -9.87
N ALA A 3 6.95 7.85 -9.64
CA ALA A 3 7.82 8.86 -9.05
C ALA A 3 8.24 8.44 -7.62
N PRO A 4 9.50 8.70 -7.21
CA PRO A 4 9.93 8.43 -5.84
C PRO A 4 9.11 9.27 -4.85
N ILE A 5 8.87 8.70 -3.67
CA ILE A 5 8.14 9.38 -2.60
C ILE A 5 9.12 10.04 -1.64
N ASP A 6 8.82 11.27 -1.26
CA ASP A 6 9.55 11.94 -0.19
C ASP A 6 9.04 11.46 1.18
N MET A 7 9.64 10.39 1.69
CA MET A 7 9.33 9.82 3.00
C MET A 7 9.82 10.67 4.18
N MET A 8 10.59 11.74 3.92
CA MET A 8 11.01 12.71 4.94
C MET A 8 10.06 13.91 5.01
N GLY A 9 9.08 13.98 4.12
CA GLY A 9 8.01 14.99 4.12
C GLY A 9 7.06 14.85 5.31
N THR A 10 6.03 15.71 5.35
CA THR A 10 5.01 15.59 6.40
C THR A 10 4.20 14.31 6.20
N THR A 11 3.64 13.75 7.27
CA THR A 11 2.74 12.59 7.18
C THR A 11 1.61 12.81 6.18
N SER A 12 1.07 14.02 6.08
CA SER A 12 0.06 14.40 5.10
C SER A 12 0.57 14.33 3.65
N ASP A 13 1.81 14.76 3.40
CA ASP A 13 2.40 14.71 2.06
C ASP A 13 2.63 13.26 1.62
N VAL A 14 3.13 12.42 2.53
CA VAL A 14 3.33 10.98 2.28
C VAL A 14 2.00 10.30 1.97
N VAL A 15 0.96 10.56 2.77
CA VAL A 15 -0.39 10.01 2.53
C VAL A 15 -0.92 10.47 1.17
N TYR A 16 -0.76 11.76 0.84
CA TYR A 16 -1.19 12.29 -0.46
C TYR A 16 -0.48 11.59 -1.63
N GLN A 17 0.85 11.51 -1.57
CA GLN A 17 1.66 10.85 -2.61
C GLN A 17 1.34 9.36 -2.74
N MET A 18 1.27 8.62 -1.63
CA MET A 18 0.93 7.20 -1.62
C MET A 18 -0.50 6.90 -2.07
N SER A 19 -1.43 7.83 -1.83
CA SER A 19 -2.82 7.67 -2.24
C SER A 19 -3.05 7.88 -3.73
N GLU A 20 -2.13 8.53 -4.45
CA GLU A 20 -2.26 8.87 -5.87
C GLU A 20 -3.61 9.56 -6.20
N GLY A 21 -4.15 10.36 -5.25
CA GLY A 21 -5.44 11.03 -5.38
C GLY A 21 -6.67 10.15 -5.08
N ILE A 22 -6.48 8.87 -4.75
CA ILE A 22 -7.54 7.93 -4.39
C ILE A 22 -7.91 8.10 -2.92
N ILE A 23 -9.05 8.77 -2.68
CA ILE A 23 -9.56 9.08 -1.33
C ILE A 23 -9.59 7.83 -0.43
N ARG A 24 -10.06 6.69 -0.96
CA ARG A 24 -10.17 5.45 -0.18
C ARG A 24 -8.80 4.89 0.23
N ALA A 25 -7.77 5.05 -0.61
CA ALA A 25 -6.41 4.68 -0.24
C ALA A 25 -5.89 5.58 0.90
N GLY A 26 -6.16 6.89 0.83
CA GLY A 26 -5.82 7.83 1.90
C GLY A 26 -6.45 7.48 3.26
N VAL A 27 -7.70 7.00 3.26
CA VAL A 27 -8.37 6.51 4.48
C VAL A 27 -7.64 5.30 5.07
N VAL A 28 -7.27 4.31 4.25
CA VAL A 28 -6.54 3.13 4.71
C VAL A 28 -5.16 3.49 5.25
N LEU A 29 -4.43 4.39 4.58
CA LEU A 29 -3.13 4.89 5.04
C LEU A 29 -3.24 5.62 6.39
N THR A 30 -4.28 6.45 6.56
CA THR A 30 -4.56 7.13 7.84
C THR A 30 -4.90 6.12 8.94
N ALA A 31 -5.59 5.02 8.61
CA ALA A 31 -5.85 3.95 9.56
C ALA A 31 -4.55 3.27 10.01
N LEU A 32 -3.62 2.97 9.10
CA LEU A 32 -2.30 2.42 9.48
C LEU A 32 -1.55 3.33 10.46
N ILE A 33 -1.58 4.65 10.23
CA ILE A 33 -0.97 5.63 11.13
C ILE A 33 -1.65 5.62 12.50
N THR A 34 -2.98 5.62 12.52
CA THR A 34 -3.78 5.67 13.76
C THR A 34 -3.60 4.41 14.60
N GLU A 35 -3.45 3.25 13.95
CA GLU A 35 -3.14 1.96 14.59
C GLU A 35 -1.66 1.85 15.04
N GLY A 36 -0.85 2.90 14.84
CA GLY A 36 0.55 2.92 15.30
C GLY A 36 1.54 2.25 14.36
N HIS A 37 1.17 2.06 13.09
CA HIS A 37 1.99 1.42 12.06
C HIS A 37 2.37 2.33 10.86
N PRO A 38 2.81 3.58 11.07
CA PRO A 38 3.13 4.50 9.96
C PRO A 38 4.27 3.98 9.07
N LEU A 39 5.19 3.17 9.61
CA LEU A 39 6.31 2.60 8.84
C LEU A 39 5.86 1.59 7.77
N LEU A 40 4.68 0.99 7.90
CA LEU A 40 4.14 0.07 6.89
C LEU A 40 3.80 0.76 5.57
N ILE A 41 3.68 2.10 5.58
CA ILE A 41 3.54 2.88 4.36
C ILE A 41 4.80 2.76 3.49
N ALA A 42 5.99 2.73 4.11
CA ALA A 42 7.24 2.46 3.40
C ALA A 42 7.33 1.03 2.86
N SER A 43 6.80 0.07 3.62
CA SER A 43 6.72 -1.32 3.16
C SER A 43 5.79 -1.47 1.95
N LEU A 44 4.65 -0.79 1.94
CA LEU A 44 3.75 -0.73 0.78
C LEU A 44 4.45 -0.12 -0.43
N ASP A 45 5.17 0.98 -0.23
CA ASP A 45 5.95 1.61 -1.30
C ASP A 45 6.99 0.67 -1.89
N ASP A 46 7.77 0.00 -1.03
CA ASP A 46 8.75 -0.99 -1.45
C ASP A 46 8.10 -2.21 -2.12
N MET A 47 6.83 -2.52 -1.84
CA MET A 47 6.07 -3.56 -2.57
C MET A 47 5.49 -3.05 -3.91
N ASN A 48 5.76 -1.81 -4.32
CA ASN A 48 5.11 -1.12 -5.43
C ASN A 48 3.58 -1.06 -5.29
N ILE A 49 3.07 -0.92 -4.06
CA ILE A 49 1.64 -0.84 -3.77
C ILE A 49 1.29 0.61 -3.43
N ARG A 50 0.61 1.30 -4.36
CA ARG A 50 0.12 2.67 -4.17
C ARG A 50 -1.28 2.84 -4.75
N GLY A 51 -1.93 3.95 -4.39
CA GLY A 51 -3.23 4.34 -4.93
C GLY A 51 -4.29 3.25 -4.80
N SER A 52 -4.95 2.93 -5.90
CA SER A 52 -6.04 1.93 -5.94
C SER A 52 -5.61 0.55 -5.44
N GLN A 53 -4.33 0.17 -5.59
CA GLN A 53 -3.82 -1.13 -5.13
C GLN A 53 -3.91 -1.27 -3.60
N ILE A 54 -3.72 -0.17 -2.85
CA ILE A 54 -3.90 -0.16 -1.39
C ILE A 54 -5.35 -0.51 -1.06
N TRP A 55 -6.31 0.08 -1.79
CA TRP A 55 -7.72 -0.19 -1.58
C TRP A 55 -8.09 -1.64 -1.93
N ILE A 56 -7.56 -2.17 -3.04
CA ILE A 56 -7.78 -3.56 -3.46
C ILE A 56 -7.23 -4.54 -2.41
N GLY A 57 -5.98 -4.36 -1.97
CA GLY A 57 -5.38 -5.20 -0.93
C GLY A 57 -6.17 -5.16 0.39
N TYR A 58 -6.62 -3.97 0.80
CA TYR A 58 -7.42 -3.80 2.02
C TYR A 58 -8.83 -4.39 1.92
N LYS A 59 -9.56 -4.07 0.84
CA LYS A 59 -10.98 -4.46 0.69
C LYS A 59 -11.11 -5.89 0.18
N ASP A 60 -10.51 -6.19 -0.96
CA ASP A 60 -10.80 -7.41 -1.71
C ASP A 60 -10.01 -8.60 -1.16
N HIS A 61 -8.78 -8.40 -0.68
CA HIS A 61 -8.01 -9.47 -0.02
C HIS A 61 -8.27 -9.52 1.50
N CYS A 62 -8.15 -8.39 2.19
CA CYS A 62 -8.21 -8.36 3.66
C CYS A 62 -9.63 -8.25 4.23
N GLY A 63 -10.66 -8.11 3.39
CA GLY A 63 -12.05 -8.03 3.80
C GLY A 63 -12.37 -6.79 4.65
N GLU A 64 -11.70 -5.67 4.38
CA GLU A 64 -11.82 -4.40 5.11
C GLU A 64 -11.46 -4.51 6.60
N LYS A 65 -10.56 -5.45 6.95
CA LYS A 65 -10.05 -5.62 8.32
C LYS A 65 -8.63 -5.08 8.39
N ILE A 66 -8.44 -3.95 9.07
CA ILE A 66 -7.13 -3.28 9.17
C ILE A 66 -6.05 -4.20 9.74
N GLN A 67 -6.39 -5.04 10.72
CA GLN A 67 -5.45 -5.99 11.32
C GLN A 67 -4.97 -7.06 10.33
N ASN A 68 -5.85 -7.54 9.45
CA ASN A 68 -5.46 -8.48 8.39
C ASN A 68 -4.54 -7.80 7.37
N PHE A 69 -4.82 -6.54 7.04
CA PHE A 69 -4.01 -5.77 6.10
C PHE A 69 -2.62 -5.47 6.67
N ILE A 70 -2.53 -5.07 7.94
CA ILE A 70 -1.27 -4.91 8.67
C ILE A 70 -0.43 -6.18 8.59
N GLN A 71 -1.02 -7.33 8.92
CA GLN A 71 -0.34 -8.62 8.88
C GLN A 71 0.14 -8.96 7.46
N CYS A 72 -0.69 -8.74 6.44
CA CYS A 72 -0.32 -9.02 5.06
C CYS A 72 0.85 -8.17 4.56
N ILE A 73 0.94 -6.90 4.98
CA ILE A 73 2.07 -6.03 4.62
C ILE A 73 3.35 -6.52 5.32
N GLN A 74 3.27 -6.85 6.61
CA GLN A 74 4.40 -7.36 7.39
C GLN A 74 4.96 -8.67 6.83
N ASP A 75 4.06 -9.59 6.45
CA ASP A 75 4.42 -10.89 5.89
C ASP A 75 4.73 -10.83 4.39
N ARG A 76 4.57 -9.66 3.75
CA ARG A 76 4.67 -9.47 2.29
C ARG A 76 3.84 -10.51 1.54
N CYS A 77 2.58 -10.66 1.95
CA CYS A 77 1.68 -11.74 1.56
C CYS A 77 1.58 -11.91 0.03
N PRO A 78 2.01 -13.05 -0.54
CA PRO A 78 1.92 -13.30 -1.98
C PRO A 78 0.47 -13.30 -2.49
N ASP A 79 -0.48 -13.80 -1.71
CA ASP A 79 -1.88 -13.85 -2.11
C ASP A 79 -2.52 -12.45 -2.22
N MET A 80 -2.11 -11.52 -1.35
CA MET A 80 -2.50 -10.12 -1.46
C MET A 80 -1.95 -9.50 -2.75
N VAL A 81 -0.66 -9.74 -3.03
CA VAL A 81 0.00 -9.26 -4.26
C VAL A 81 -0.69 -9.83 -5.51
N ASN A 82 -0.99 -11.13 -5.51
CA ASN A 82 -1.72 -11.78 -6.61
C ASN A 82 -3.12 -11.20 -6.81
N THR A 83 -3.83 -10.93 -5.71
CA THR A 83 -5.16 -10.28 -5.76
C THR A 83 -5.05 -8.90 -6.39
N ILE A 84 -4.07 -8.10 -5.95
CA ILE A 84 -3.80 -6.76 -6.50
C ILE A 84 -3.48 -6.84 -7.99
N ASN A 85 -2.57 -7.71 -8.40
CA ASN A 85 -2.12 -7.81 -9.79
C ASN A 85 -3.17 -8.40 -10.73
N ALA A 86 -4.14 -9.16 -10.21
CA ALA A 86 -5.29 -9.63 -10.97
C ALA A 86 -6.29 -8.52 -11.28
N GLU A 87 -6.47 -7.56 -10.36
CA GLU A 87 -7.43 -6.46 -10.47
C GLU A 87 -6.81 -5.16 -11.03
N TYR A 88 -5.47 -5.00 -10.93
CA TYR A 88 -4.75 -3.80 -11.36
C TYR A 88 -3.61 -4.17 -12.32
N LEU A 89 -3.79 -3.86 -13.61
CA LEU A 89 -2.91 -4.34 -14.68
C LEU A 89 -1.80 -3.36 -15.07
N GLU A 90 -1.86 -2.11 -14.62
CA GLU A 90 -0.96 -1.04 -15.10
C GLU A 90 0.43 -1.07 -14.44
N GLU A 91 0.50 -1.31 -13.13
CA GLU A 91 1.74 -1.41 -12.35
C GLU A 91 1.68 -2.66 -11.48
N GLN A 92 2.73 -3.47 -11.49
CA GLN A 92 2.77 -4.74 -10.76
C GLN A 92 3.26 -4.53 -9.32
N ALA A 93 2.48 -5.00 -8.35
CA ALA A 93 2.92 -5.17 -6.98
C ALA A 93 3.86 -6.39 -6.86
N VAL A 94 4.78 -6.35 -5.89
CA VAL A 94 5.80 -7.39 -5.69
C VAL A 94 6.00 -7.70 -4.20
N THR A 95 6.48 -8.90 -3.92
CA THR A 95 6.81 -9.36 -2.56
C THR A 95 8.24 -9.01 -2.14
N ASP A 96 9.20 -8.96 -3.08
CA ASP A 96 10.64 -8.89 -2.77
C ASP A 96 11.29 -7.52 -2.97
N GLY A 97 10.48 -6.46 -3.08
CA GLY A 97 10.97 -5.10 -3.27
C GLY A 97 10.92 -4.65 -4.74
N ALA A 98 10.37 -3.48 -4.98
CA ALA A 98 10.18 -2.86 -6.28
C ALA A 98 11.47 -2.27 -6.86
N SER A 99 12.52 -2.18 -6.05
CA SER A 99 13.85 -1.71 -6.46
C SER A 99 14.50 -2.55 -7.58
N PHE A 100 13.92 -3.71 -7.90
CA PHE A 100 14.38 -4.63 -8.94
C PHE A 100 13.49 -4.62 -10.21
N LEU A 101 12.47 -3.76 -10.28
CA LEU A 101 11.62 -3.52 -11.46
C LEU A 101 12.04 -2.26 -12.22
#